data_AF-A0A6N7V1P3-F1
#
_entry.id   AF-A0A6N7V1P3-F1
#
_cell.length_a   1.000
_cell.length_b   1.000
_cell.length_c   1.000
_cell.angle_alpha   90.00
_cell.angle_beta   90.00
_cell.angle_gamma   90.00
#
_symmetry.space_group_name_H-M   'P 1'
#
loop_
_entity.id
_entity.type
_entity.pdbx_description
1 polymer ?
#
loop_
_entity_poly.entity_id
_entity_poly.type
_entity_poly.pdbx_seq_one_letter_code
_entity_poly.pdbx_strand_id
1 'polypeptide(L)'
;MSQQKVDRYKKEKANRKQTLKKEKRKNMICRMAAAAAAVVVVGGIGYSIYHTQAEKAAKAGVQVDYTAVNELAAELAGASE
;
A
#
# COMPACT_ATOMS: atom_id res chain seq x y z
N MET A 1 31.33 54.94 -5.33
CA MET A 1 30.89 53.56 -5.01
C MET A 1 30.06 53.61 -3.75
N SER A 2 28.73 53.46 -3.84
CA SER A 2 27.82 53.58 -2.70
C SER A 2 27.60 52.21 -2.05
N GLN A 3 27.64 52.15 -0.72
CA GLN A 3 27.38 50.95 0.09
C GLN A 3 26.08 50.22 -0.32
N GLN A 4 25.07 50.96 -0.80
CA GLN A 4 23.83 50.38 -1.34
C GLN A 4 24.06 49.40 -2.50
N LYS A 5 25.03 49.68 -3.38
CA LYS A 5 25.31 48.83 -4.54
C LYS A 5 25.99 47.53 -4.12
N VAL A 6 26.84 47.59 -3.09
CA VAL A 6 27.52 46.42 -2.50
C VAL A 6 26.54 45.54 -1.73
N ASP A 7 25.62 46.16 -0.98
CA ASP A 7 24.62 45.44 -0.18
C ASP A 7 23.59 44.71 -1.06
N ARG A 8 23.15 45.36 -2.15
CA ARG A 8 22.32 44.71 -3.19
C ARG A 8 23.03 43.49 -3.81
N TYR A 9 24.32 43.62 -4.11
CA TYR A 9 25.12 42.53 -4.69
C TYR A 9 25.25 41.34 -3.71
N LYS A 10 25.42 41.61 -2.42
CA LYS A 10 25.42 40.57 -1.38
C LYS A 10 24.05 39.91 -1.25
N LYS A 11 22.96 40.68 -1.31
CA LYS A 11 21.58 40.15 -1.24
C LYS A 11 21.21 39.28 -2.43
N GLU A 12 21.62 39.64 -3.65
CA GLU A 12 21.42 38.78 -4.84
C GLU A 12 22.21 37.48 -4.74
N LYS A 13 23.48 37.55 -4.30
CA LYS A 13 24.33 36.36 -4.15
C LYS A 13 23.85 35.43 -3.03
N ALA A 14 23.26 36.00 -1.97
CA ALA A 14 22.63 35.24 -0.88
C ALA A 14 21.31 34.58 -1.30
N ASN A 15 20.48 35.29 -2.08
CA ASN A 15 19.21 34.76 -2.56
C ASN A 15 19.38 33.52 -3.45
N ARG A 16 20.43 33.48 -4.27
CA ARG A 16 20.74 32.31 -5.11
C ARG A 16 20.91 31.02 -4.30
N LYS A 17 21.49 31.10 -3.10
CA LYS A 17 21.65 29.93 -2.21
C LYS A 17 20.33 29.55 -1.54
N GLN A 18 19.48 30.51 -1.21
CA GLN A 18 18.20 30.24 -0.57
C GLN A 18 17.19 29.63 -1.54
N THR A 19 17.11 30.12 -2.78
CA THR A 19 16.20 29.56 -3.80
C THR A 19 16.57 28.13 -4.13
N LEU A 20 17.86 27.83 -4.34
CA LEU A 20 18.34 26.46 -4.57
C LEU A 20 18.01 25.50 -3.41
N LYS A 21 18.11 25.95 -2.16
CA LYS A 21 17.74 25.13 -0.98
C LYS A 21 16.23 24.91 -0.86
N LYS A 22 15.40 25.84 -1.33
CA LYS A 22 13.94 25.69 -1.35
C LYS A 22 13.50 24.68 -2.41
N GLU A 23 14.07 24.76 -3.61
CA GLU A 23 13.77 23.83 -4.71
C GLU A 23 14.17 22.39 -4.36
N LYS A 24 15.36 22.18 -3.75
CA LYS A 24 15.77 20.84 -3.27
C LYS A 24 14.82 20.26 -2.22
N ARG A 25 14.31 21.10 -1.31
CA ARG A 25 13.35 20.67 -0.28
C ARG A 25 12.00 20.30 -0.87
N LYS A 26 11.48 21.08 -1.83
CA LYS A 26 10.23 20.74 -2.53
C LYS A 26 10.33 19.39 -3.23
N ASN A 27 11.41 19.14 -3.97
CA ASN A 27 11.62 17.85 -4.62
C ASN A 27 11.75 16.69 -3.63
N MET A 28 12.41 16.91 -2.49
CA MET A 28 12.53 15.91 -1.44
C MET A 28 11.18 15.60 -0.79
N ILE A 29 10.37 16.62 -0.48
CA ILE A 29 9.03 16.45 0.10
C ILE A 29 8.10 15.74 -0.90
N CYS A 30 8.13 16.12 -2.19
CA CYS A 30 7.37 15.40 -3.23
C CYS A 30 7.78 13.93 -3.34
N ARG A 31 9.09 13.63 -3.33
CA ARG A 31 9.57 12.25 -3.35
C ARG A 31 9.15 11.47 -2.10
N MET A 32 9.20 12.09 -0.93
CA MET A 32 8.76 11.49 0.32
C MET A 32 7.25 11.23 0.33
N ALA A 33 6.44 12.16 -0.18
CA ALA A 33 5.00 11.98 -0.31
C ALA A 33 4.66 10.86 -1.30
N ALA A 34 5.35 10.80 -2.44
CA ALA A 34 5.16 9.72 -3.42
C ALA A 34 5.58 8.35 -2.85
N ALA A 35 6.70 8.29 -2.11
CA ALA A 35 7.14 7.08 -1.43
C ALA A 35 6.14 6.64 -0.34
N ALA A 36 5.63 7.57 0.46
CA ALA A 36 4.60 7.29 1.47
C ALA A 36 3.32 6.76 0.84
N ALA A 37 2.85 7.36 -0.26
CA ALA A 37 1.68 6.87 -1.00
C ALA A 37 1.89 5.45 -1.53
N ALA A 38 3.09 5.15 -2.07
CA ALA A 38 3.42 3.80 -2.53
C ALA A 38 3.39 2.77 -1.38
N VAL A 39 3.92 3.12 -0.20
CA VAL A 39 3.88 2.24 0.99
C VAL A 39 2.45 1.97 1.44
N VAL A 40 1.58 2.97 1.43
CA VAL A 40 0.15 2.79 1.78
C VAL A 40 -0.54 1.84 0.82
N VAL A 41 -0.29 1.96 -0.49
CA VAL A 41 -0.86 1.06 -1.50
C VAL A 41 -0.35 -0.37 -1.31
N VAL A 42 0.95 -0.56 -1.12
CA VAL A 42 1.55 -1.89 -0.88
C VAL A 42 1.04 -2.49 0.42
N GLY A 43 0.91 -1.69 1.49
CA GLY A 43 0.34 -2.13 2.77
C GLY A 43 -1.12 -2.54 2.67
N GLY A 44 -1.93 -1.80 1.91
CA GLY A 44 -3.34 -2.13 1.67
C GLY A 44 -3.53 -3.41 0.86
N ILE A 45 -2.76 -3.57 -0.23
CA ILE A 45 -2.81 -4.79 -1.05
C ILE A 45 -2.29 -5.99 -0.25
N GLY A 46 -1.20 -5.81 0.50
CA GLY A 46 -0.65 -6.84 1.39
C GLY A 46 -1.67 -7.30 2.42
N TYR A 47 -2.33 -6.36 3.11
CA TYR A 47 -3.37 -6.67 4.09
C TYR A 47 -4.52 -7.48 3.48
N SER A 48 -4.95 -7.15 2.25
CA SER A 48 -6.02 -7.89 1.57
C SER A 48 -5.62 -9.33 1.25
N ILE A 49 -4.40 -9.57 0.76
CA ILE A 49 -3.91 -10.93 0.48
C ILE A 49 -3.82 -11.75 1.78
N TYR A 50 -3.28 -11.17 2.86
CA TYR A 50 -3.21 -11.85 4.15
C TYR A 50 -4.59 -12.11 4.76
N HIS A 51 -5.52 -11.15 4.68
CA HIS A 51 -6.89 -11.33 5.17
C HIS A 51 -7.62 -12.44 4.40
N THR A 52 -7.48 -12.47 3.07
CA THR A 52 -8.13 -13.49 2.25
C THR A 52 -7.49 -14.87 2.45
N GLN A 53 -6.19 -14.94 2.68
CA GLN A 53 -5.50 -16.20 3.01
C GLN A 53 -5.81 -16.67 4.44
N ALA A 54 -5.93 -15.76 5.41
CA ALA A 54 -6.37 -16.08 6.77
C ALA A 54 -7.83 -16.57 6.77
N GLU A 55 -8.69 -15.94 5.99
CA GLU A 55 -10.06 -16.43 5.78
C GLU A 55 -10.12 -17.74 5.01
N LYS A 56 -9.28 -17.96 3.98
CA LYS A 56 -9.20 -19.25 3.28
C LYS A 56 -8.63 -20.35 4.16
N ALA A 57 -7.69 -20.03 5.05
CA ALA A 57 -7.17 -20.95 6.06
C ALA A 57 -8.21 -21.23 7.16
N ALA A 58 -8.98 -20.23 7.59
CA ALA A 58 -10.11 -20.43 8.50
C ALA A 58 -11.26 -21.21 7.84
N LYS A 59 -11.49 -20.99 6.55
CA LYS A 59 -12.41 -21.75 5.68
C LYS A 59 -11.81 -23.05 5.15
N ALA A 60 -10.60 -23.45 5.57
CA ALA A 60 -10.14 -24.82 5.37
C ALA A 60 -10.94 -25.82 6.24
N GLY A 61 -11.74 -25.29 7.19
CA GLY A 61 -12.87 -25.97 7.80
C GLY A 61 -14.22 -25.64 7.16
N VAL A 62 -14.31 -25.47 5.84
CA VAL A 62 -15.60 -25.52 5.15
C VAL A 62 -16.15 -26.92 5.41
N GLN A 63 -17.19 -26.99 6.25
CA GLN A 63 -18.01 -28.19 6.40
C GLN A 63 -18.51 -28.56 5.02
N VAL A 64 -17.89 -29.57 4.41
CA VAL A 64 -18.43 -30.20 3.22
C VAL A 64 -19.59 -31.04 3.73
N ASP A 65 -20.81 -30.61 3.40
CA ASP A 65 -22.01 -31.32 3.79
C ASP A 65 -22.15 -32.59 2.93
N TYR A 66 -21.84 -33.74 3.53
CA TYR A 66 -21.89 -35.06 2.87
C TYR A 66 -23.26 -35.73 2.98
N THR A 67 -24.29 -35.02 3.46
CA THR A 67 -25.62 -35.60 3.68
C THR A 67 -26.18 -36.20 2.38
N ALA A 68 -26.04 -35.48 1.25
CA ALA A 68 -26.48 -35.96 -0.05
C ALA A 68 -25.74 -37.23 -0.53
N VAL A 69 -24.45 -37.36 -0.22
CA VAL A 69 -23.67 -38.55 -0.58
C VAL A 69 -24.08 -39.74 0.29
N ASN A 70 -24.36 -39.48 1.57
CA ASN A 70 -24.75 -40.51 2.51
C ASN A 70 -26.18 -41.03 2.24
N GLU A 71 -27.12 -40.15 1.88
CA GLU A 71 -28.47 -40.54 1.45
C GLU A 71 -28.43 -41.37 0.17
N LEU A 72 -27.66 -40.93 -0.83
CA LEU A 72 -27.49 -41.71 -2.07
C LEU A 72 -26.90 -43.10 -1.80
N ALA A 73 -25.89 -43.20 -0.93
CA ALA A 73 -25.29 -44.47 -0.58
C ALA A 73 -26.29 -45.41 0.13
N ALA A 74 -27.15 -44.87 1.01
CA ALA A 74 -28.19 -45.62 1.68
C ALA A 74 -29.29 -46.10 0.72
N GLU A 75 -29.71 -45.24 -0.22
CA GLU A 75 -30.72 -45.56 -1.23
C GLU A 75 -30.22 -46.64 -2.19
N LEU A 76 -28.95 -46.58 -2.59
CA LEU A 76 -28.32 -47.58 -3.44
C LEU A 76 -28.16 -48.94 -2.74
N ALA A 77 -27.83 -48.93 -1.44
CA ALA A 77 -27.74 -50.15 -0.64
C ALA A 77 -29.11 -50.82 -0.49
N GLY A 78 -30.15 -50.05 -0.17
CA GLY A 78 -31.52 -50.56 -0.04
C GLY A 78 -32.16 -51.00 -1.37
N ALA A 79 -31.72 -50.44 -2.50
CA ALA A 79 -32.18 -50.87 -3.83
C ALA A 79 -31.54 -52.18 -4.32
N SER A 80 -30.53 -52.70 -3.61
CA SER A 80 -29.82 -53.93 -3.96
C SER A 80 -30.27 -55.17 -3.18
N GLU A 81 -31.25 -55.02 -2.28
CA GLU A 81 -31.95 -56.10 -1.57
C GLU A 81 -33.30 -56.47 -2.21
#